data_AF-A0AAD1KAU2-F1
#
_entry.id   AF-A0AAD1KAU2-F1
#
_cell.length_a   1.000
_cell.length_b   1.000
_cell.length_c   1.000
_cell.angle_alpha   90.00
_cell.angle_beta   90.00
_cell.angle_gamma   90.00
#
_symmetry.space_group_name_H-M   'P 1'
#
loop_
_entity.id
_entity.type
_entity.pdbx_description
1 polymer ?
#
loop_
_entity_poly.entity_id
_entity_poly.type
_entity_poly.pdbx_seq_one_letter_code
_entity_poly.pdbx_strand_id
1 'polypeptide(L)' 'MIDYFKEEKARTGVTNKEINQATGTQMASHWFTASQWQLPNAEQYQKLQALFTQKALEQDYDTLETEAGD' A
#
# COMPACT_ATOMS: atom_id res chain seq x y z
N MET A 1 -14.61 -2.52 -2.36
CA MET A 1 -13.71 -1.35 -2.18
C MET A 1 -12.67 -1.63 -1.10
N ILE A 2 -13.07 -2.13 0.08
CA ILE A 2 -12.14 -2.62 1.11
C ILE A 2 -11.27 -3.77 0.57
N ASP A 3 -11.86 -4.67 -0.22
CA ASP A 3 -11.13 -5.86 -0.72
C ASP A 3 -10.03 -5.49 -1.71
N TYR A 4 -10.28 -4.57 -2.65
CA TYR A 4 -9.25 -4.03 -3.55
C TYR A 4 -8.04 -3.47 -2.80
N PHE A 5 -8.27 -2.65 -1.77
CA PHE A 5 -7.18 -2.10 -0.95
C PHE A 5 -6.44 -3.16 -0.16
N LYS A 6 -7.15 -4.18 0.35
CA LYS A 6 -6.52 -5.29 1.05
C LYS A 6 -5.68 -6.16 0.12
N GLU A 7 -6.18 -6.42 -1.08
CA GLU A 7 -5.48 -7.17 -2.13
C GLU A 7 -4.21 -6.44 -2.56
N GLU A 8 -4.29 -5.15 -2.85
CA GLU A 8 -3.12 -4.37 -3.29
C GLU A 8 -2.08 -4.24 -2.17
N LYS A 9 -2.53 -4.05 -0.92
CA LYS A 9 -1.66 -4.05 0.25
C LYS A 9 -1.00 -5.42 0.47
N ALA A 10 -1.72 -6.52 0.24
CA ALA A 10 -1.18 -7.87 0.33
C ALA A 10 -0.16 -8.14 -0.79
N ARG A 11 -0.46 -7.70 -2.01
CA ARG A 11 0.41 -7.84 -3.19
C ARG A 11 1.73 -7.09 -3.02
N THR A 12 1.65 -5.82 -2.62
CA THR A 12 2.81 -4.92 -2.44
C THR A 12 3.58 -5.14 -1.14
N GLY A 13 3.05 -5.95 -0.21
CA GLY A 13 3.66 -6.16 1.10
C GLY A 13 3.65 -4.94 2.02
N VAL A 14 2.96 -3.86 1.63
CA VAL A 14 2.95 -2.59 2.37
C VAL A 14 2.40 -2.75 3.79
N THR A 15 3.10 -2.18 4.75
CA THR A 15 2.70 -2.19 6.16
C THR A 15 1.86 -0.97 6.53
N ASN A 16 1.05 -1.10 7.59
CA ASN A 16 0.29 0.04 8.13
C ASN A 16 1.21 1.18 8.58
N LYS A 17 2.45 0.86 9.00
CA LYS A 17 3.46 1.86 9.39
C LYS A 17 3.87 2.70 8.19
N GLU A 18 4.18 2.08 7.06
CA GLU A 18 4.56 2.78 5.82
C GLU A 18 3.40 3.64 5.29
N ILE A 19 2.16 3.13 5.35
CA ILE A 19 0.96 3.90 4.99
C ILE A 19 0.84 5.15 5.87
N ASN A 20 0.99 4.99 7.18
CA ASN A 20 0.90 6.10 8.13
C ASN A 20 2.02 7.14 7.89
N GLN A 21 3.23 6.68 7.59
CA GLN A 21 4.36 7.56 7.24
C GLN A 21 4.12 8.31 5.92
N ALA A 22 3.68 7.63 4.87
CA ALA A 22 3.42 8.23 3.56
C ALA A 22 2.26 9.22 3.59
N THR A 23 1.21 8.93 4.37
CA THR A 23 0.04 9.80 4.47
C THR A 23 0.18 10.91 5.52
N GLY A 24 1.12 10.77 6.47
CA GLY A 24 1.25 11.65 7.63
C GLY A 24 0.12 11.49 8.64
N THR A 25 -0.55 10.34 8.65
CA THR A 25 -1.72 10.06 9.49
C THR A 25 -1.56 8.76 10.27
N GLN A 26 -2.51 8.46 11.17
CA GLN A 26 -2.61 7.14 11.82
C GLN A 26 -3.85 6.37 11.35
N MET A 27 -4.32 6.67 10.13
CA MET A 27 -5.61 6.20 9.62
C MET A 27 -5.54 4.85 8.91
N ALA A 28 -4.36 4.23 8.75
CA ALA A 28 -4.24 2.91 8.11
C ALA A 28 -5.20 1.88 8.73
N SER A 29 -5.30 1.81 10.05
CA SER A 29 -6.22 0.86 10.70
C SER A 29 -7.69 1.11 10.31
N HIS A 30 -8.10 2.36 10.11
CA HIS A 30 -9.45 2.72 9.68
C HIS A 30 -9.71 2.42 8.20
N TRP A 31 -8.68 2.46 7.35
CA TRP A 31 -8.85 2.19 5.91
C TRP A 31 -8.83 0.69 5.58
N PHE A 32 -8.13 -0.12 6.37
CA PHE A 32 -7.90 -1.54 6.07
C PHE A 32 -8.62 -2.51 7.02
N THR A 33 -9.34 -2.04 8.05
CA THR A 33 -10.12 -2.89 8.98
C THR A 33 -11.62 -2.77 8.73
N ALA A 34 -12.33 -3.90 8.69
CA ALA A 34 -13.78 -3.93 8.40
C ALA A 34 -14.63 -3.31 9.53
N SER A 35 -14.17 -3.39 10.78
CA SER A 35 -14.99 -3.04 11.96
C SER A 35 -15.24 -1.54 12.13
N GLN A 36 -14.47 -0.67 11.46
CA GLN A 36 -14.67 0.78 11.53
C GLN A 36 -14.08 1.46 10.30
N TRP A 37 -14.51 0.96 9.14
CA TRP A 37 -14.00 1.43 7.87
C TRP A 37 -14.35 2.89 7.63
N GLN A 38 -13.35 3.65 7.20
CA GLN A 38 -13.53 5.02 6.73
C GLN A 38 -12.89 5.19 5.35
N LEU A 39 -13.48 6.06 4.54
CA LEU A 39 -12.92 6.39 3.23
C LEU A 39 -11.81 7.45 3.41
N PRO A 40 -10.60 7.24 2.85
CA PRO A 40 -9.60 8.31 2.76
C PRO A 40 -10.13 9.47 1.91
N ASN A 41 -9.71 10.69 2.24
CA ASN A 41 -9.96 11.83 1.36
C ASN A 41 -9.10 11.76 0.08
N ALA A 42 -9.34 12.67 -0.87
CA ALA A 42 -8.65 12.67 -2.16
C ALA A 42 -7.11 12.74 -2.03
N GLU A 43 -6.60 13.58 -1.14
CA GLU A 43 -5.15 13.73 -0.93
C GLU A 43 -4.53 12.47 -0.33
N GLN A 44 -5.20 11.87 0.66
CA GLN A 44 -4.77 10.61 1.28
C GLN A 44 -4.80 9.46 0.28
N TYR A 45 -5.82 9.41 -0.57
CA TYR A 45 -5.93 8.43 -1.63
C TYR A 45 -4.79 8.55 -2.66
N GLN A 46 -4.44 9.77 -3.06
CA GLN A 46 -3.30 10.01 -3.97
C GLN A 46 -1.97 9.54 -3.36
N LYS A 47 -1.75 9.81 -2.06
CA LYS A 47 -0.56 9.34 -1.34
C LYS A 47 -0.52 7.81 -1.23
N LEU A 48 -1.66 7.17 -0.99
CA LEU A 48 -1.78 5.70 -1.00
C LEU A 48 -1.44 5.12 -2.37
N GLN A 49 -1.98 5.68 -3.46
CA GLN A 49 -1.65 5.25 -4.82
C GLN A 49 -0.16 5.39 -5.13
N ALA A 50 0.44 6.53 -4.80
CA ALA A 50 1.87 6.74 -5.03
C ALA A 50 2.73 5.70 -4.27
N LEU A 51 2.37 5.41 -3.01
CA LEU A 51 3.04 4.39 -2.20
C LEU A 51 2.93 3.00 -2.83
N PHE A 52 1.73 2.58 -3.25
CA PHE A 52 1.53 1.27 -3.85
C PHE A 52 2.26 1.12 -5.18
N THR A 53 2.23 2.16 -6.03
CA THR A 53 2.98 2.16 -7.30
C THR A 53 4.48 2.05 -7.06
N GLN A 54 5.03 2.83 -6.12
CA GLN A 54 6.45 2.76 -5.78
C GLN A 54 6.84 1.35 -5.32
N LYS A 55 6.03 0.74 -4.45
CA LYS A 55 6.29 -0.59 -3.90
C LYS A 55 6.16 -1.70 -4.93
N ALA A 56 5.18 -1.60 -5.84
CA ALA A 56 5.06 -2.52 -6.95
C ALA A 56 6.28 -2.46 -7.88
N LEU A 57 6.82 -1.26 -8.14
CA LEU A 57 8.04 -1.09 -8.92
C LEU A 57 9.26 -1.68 -8.18
N GLU A 58 9.42 -1.40 -6.89
CA GLU A 58 10.51 -1.99 -6.07
C GLU A 58 10.50 -3.53 -6.12
N GLN A 59 9.32 -4.17 -6.06
CA GLN A 59 9.19 -5.61 -6.18
C GLN A 59 9.50 -6.15 -7.58
N ASP A 60 9.10 -5.45 -8.64
CA ASP A 60 9.41 -5.84 -10.02
C ASP A 60 10.92 -5.84 -10.25
N TYR A 61 11.63 -4.81 -9.80
CA TYR A 61 13.09 -4.74 -9.86
C TYR A 61 13.79 -5.86 -9.08
N ASP A 62 13.33 -6.18 -7.87
CA ASP A 62 13.89 -7.26 -7.04
C ASP A 62 13.72 -8.64 -7.72
N THR A 63 12.60 -8.84 -8.42
CA THR A 63 12.33 -10.07 -9.17
C THR A 63 13.29 -10.23 -10.36
N LEU A 64 13.58 -9.14 -11.08
CA LEU A 64 14.49 -9.16 -12.23
C LEU A 64 15.96 -9.41 -11.86
N GLU A 65 16.43 -8.94 -10.69
CA GLU A 65 17.79 -9.25 -10.21
C GLU A 65 17.94 -10.70 -9.75
N THR A 66 16.87 -11.31 -9.25
CA THR A 66 16.91 -12.69 -8.75
C THR A 66 16.91 -13.72 -9.89
N GLU A 67 16.32 -13.40 -11.05
CA GLU A 67 16.24 -14.29 -12.21
C GLU A 67 17.44 -14.19 -13.19
N ALA A 68 18.22 -13.11 -13.11
CA ALA A 68 19.40 -12.92 -13.97
C ALA A 68 20.71 -13.49 -13.37
N GLY A 69 20.62 -14.14 -12.21
CA GLY A 69 21.77 -14.57 -11.40
C GLY A 69 22.00 -16.09 -11.27
N ASP A 70 21.18 -16.94 -11.89
CA ASP A 70 21.33 -18.42 -11.86
C ASP A 70 21.82 -18.98 -13.22
#